data_AF-A0A2S0UMV0-F1
#
_entry.id   AF-A0A2S0UMV0-F1
#
_cell.length_a   1.000
_cell.length_b   1.000
_cell.length_c   1.000
_cell.angle_alpha   90.00
_cell.angle_beta   90.00
_cell.angle_gamma   90.00
#
_symmetry.space_group_name_H-M   'P 1'
#
loop_
_entity.id
_entity.type
_entity.pdbx_description
1 polymer ?
#
loop_
_entity_poly.entity_id
_entity_poly.type
_entity_poly.pdbx_seq_one_letter_code
_entity_poly.pdbx_strand_id
1 'polypeptide(L)'
;MTTDSLPPLWTTLWFLIPILPISLWVAWSDLKFMKIPNKAVLTLAAAYLVLGPIALPFTLYLWGWALGGAVLVAGFIVTSLGLVGAGDSKFAAAMAPFFIGGDASLILALFAGCLLGAFATHRLFRAIPAFRGATAEWESWTHKDFPMGLALTGTLSFYFIAALLFSA
;
A
#
# COMPACT_ATOMS: atom_id res chain seq x y z
N MET A 1 14.79 12.17 -9.84
CA MET A 1 13.63 11.43 -10.34
C MET A 1 13.59 11.65 -11.84
N THR A 2 13.95 10.66 -12.64
CA THR A 2 13.76 10.71 -14.10
C THR A 2 12.33 10.27 -14.38
N THR A 3 11.68 10.87 -15.38
CA THR A 3 10.30 10.52 -15.78
C THR A 3 10.13 9.04 -16.12
N ASP A 4 11.23 8.38 -16.52
CA ASP A 4 11.26 6.95 -16.88
C ASP A 4 11.06 6.01 -15.68
N SER A 5 11.14 6.53 -14.44
CA SER A 5 10.96 5.74 -13.21
C SER A 5 9.51 5.62 -12.74
N LEU A 6 8.58 6.33 -13.39
CA LEU A 6 7.15 6.38 -13.06
C LEU A 6 6.31 5.70 -14.14
N PRO A 7 5.12 5.16 -13.78
CA PRO A 7 4.21 4.60 -14.75
C PRO A 7 3.67 5.69 -15.69
N PRO A 8 3.30 5.33 -16.93
CA PRO A 8 2.64 6.25 -17.85
C PRO A 8 1.32 6.79 -17.26
N LEU A 9 0.89 7.97 -17.75
CA LEU A 9 -0.37 8.58 -17.35
C LEU A 9 -1.57 7.62 -17.55
N TRP A 10 -1.58 6.87 -18.65
CA TRP A 10 -2.60 5.87 -18.94
C TRP A 10 -2.76 4.83 -17.82
N THR A 11 -1.66 4.15 -17.45
CA THR A 11 -1.64 3.18 -16.37
C THR A 11 -2.07 3.82 -15.04
N THR A 12 -1.59 5.03 -14.79
CA THR A 12 -1.87 5.78 -13.57
C THR A 12 -3.35 6.05 -13.39
N LEU A 13 -4.05 6.54 -14.42
CA LEU A 13 -5.47 6.87 -14.32
C LEU A 13 -6.32 5.64 -14.02
N TRP A 14 -6.03 4.49 -14.64
CA TRP A 14 -6.77 3.25 -14.38
C TRP A 14 -6.54 2.70 -12.99
N PHE A 15 -5.31 2.72 -12.49
CA PHE A 15 -4.99 2.15 -11.19
C PHE A 15 -5.32 3.08 -10.02
N LEU A 16 -5.24 4.39 -10.19
CA LEU A 16 -5.52 5.34 -9.10
C LEU A 16 -6.98 5.27 -8.63
N ILE A 17 -7.92 5.03 -9.54
CA ILE A 17 -9.37 4.94 -9.25
C ILE A 17 -9.69 3.89 -8.16
N PRO A 18 -9.28 2.62 -8.27
CA PRO A 18 -9.49 1.65 -7.20
C PRO A 18 -8.50 1.78 -6.05
N ILE A 19 -7.25 2.21 -6.30
CA ILE A 19 -6.22 2.29 -5.26
C ILE A 19 -6.65 3.22 -4.14
N LEU A 20 -7.11 4.44 -4.45
CA LEU A 20 -7.44 5.44 -3.42
C LEU A 20 -8.52 4.97 -2.43
N PRO A 21 -9.71 4.50 -2.85
CA PRO A 21 -10.74 4.05 -1.91
C PRO A 21 -10.31 2.80 -1.14
N ILE A 22 -9.59 1.85 -1.76
CA ILE A 22 -9.11 0.65 -1.08
C ILE A 22 -8.02 1.01 -0.05
N SER A 23 -7.10 1.91 -0.41
CA SER A 23 -6.07 2.44 0.49
C SER A 23 -6.67 3.12 1.71
N LEU A 24 -7.69 3.96 1.53
CA LEU A 24 -8.39 4.61 2.63
C LEU A 24 -9.10 3.57 3.53
N TRP A 25 -9.73 2.57 2.94
CA TRP A 25 -10.37 1.49 3.70
C TRP A 25 -9.36 0.71 4.55
N VAL A 26 -8.21 0.34 3.95
CA VAL A 26 -7.15 -0.39 4.65
C VAL A 26 -6.52 0.46 5.75
N ALA A 27 -6.15 1.71 5.45
CA ALA A 27 -5.57 2.62 6.43
C ALA A 27 -6.50 2.83 7.63
N TRP A 28 -7.80 3.08 7.37
CA TRP A 28 -8.78 3.25 8.43
C TRP A 28 -8.99 1.97 9.25
N SER A 29 -9.13 0.82 8.59
CA SER A 29 -9.31 -0.47 9.29
C SER A 29 -8.11 -0.81 10.17
N ASP A 30 -6.91 -0.54 9.70
CA ASP A 30 -5.69 -0.82 10.43
C ASP A 30 -5.50 0.15 11.61
N LEU A 31 -5.83 1.43 11.44
CA LEU A 31 -5.84 2.40 12.53
C LEU A 31 -6.88 2.07 13.61
N LYS A 32 -8.09 1.66 13.21
CA LYS A 32 -9.20 1.41 14.14
C LYS A 32 -9.12 0.05 14.81
N PHE A 33 -8.79 -1.00 14.07
CA PHE A 33 -8.90 -2.40 14.50
C PHE A 33 -7.58 -3.18 14.47
N MET A 34 -6.45 -2.53 14.15
CA MET A 34 -5.14 -3.18 13.97
C MET A 34 -5.18 -4.39 13.03
N LYS A 35 -6.06 -4.31 12.02
CA LYS A 35 -6.36 -5.41 11.10
C LYS A 35 -6.54 -4.87 9.70
N ILE A 36 -5.78 -5.46 8.78
CA ILE A 36 -6.01 -5.36 7.34
C ILE A 36 -7.01 -6.45 6.93
N PRO A 37 -8.23 -6.12 6.48
CA PRO A 37 -9.23 -7.13 6.13
C PRO A 37 -8.81 -7.91 4.89
N ASN A 38 -8.94 -9.25 4.92
CA ASN A 38 -8.68 -10.09 3.73
C ASN A 38 -9.53 -9.63 2.53
N LYS A 39 -10.75 -9.13 2.78
CA LYS A 39 -11.59 -8.58 1.72
C LYS A 39 -10.91 -7.41 1.01
N ALA A 40 -10.25 -6.51 1.73
CA ALA A 40 -9.55 -5.38 1.13
C ALA A 40 -8.33 -5.83 0.29
N VAL A 41 -7.57 -6.80 0.80
CA VAL A 41 -6.46 -7.43 0.07
C VAL A 41 -6.95 -8.06 -1.24
N LEU A 42 -8.04 -8.84 -1.17
CA LEU A 42 -8.63 -9.48 -2.34
C LEU A 42 -9.23 -8.46 -3.31
N THR A 43 -9.85 -7.39 -2.82
CA THR A 43 -10.34 -6.29 -3.68
C THR A 43 -9.18 -5.63 -4.43
N LEU A 44 -8.04 -5.41 -3.78
CA LEU A 44 -6.87 -4.83 -4.45
C LEU A 44 -6.31 -5.77 -5.53
N ALA A 45 -6.19 -7.07 -5.23
CA ALA A 45 -5.78 -8.06 -6.21
C ALA A 45 -6.78 -8.18 -7.37
N ALA A 46 -8.08 -8.12 -7.10
CA ALA A 46 -9.13 -8.13 -8.11
C ALA A 46 -9.09 -6.86 -8.99
N ALA A 47 -8.76 -5.70 -8.41
CA ALA A 47 -8.55 -4.47 -9.18
C ALA A 47 -7.41 -4.65 -10.19
N TYR A 48 -6.29 -5.26 -9.78
CA TYR A 48 -5.21 -5.59 -10.71
C TYR A 48 -5.65 -6.62 -11.77
N LEU A 49 -6.39 -7.66 -11.38
CA LEU A 49 -6.91 -8.68 -12.29
C LEU A 49 -7.76 -8.09 -13.42
N VAL A 50 -8.67 -7.18 -13.06
CA VAL A 50 -9.65 -6.63 -14.00
C VAL A 50 -9.07 -5.48 -14.82
N LEU A 51 -8.32 -4.57 -14.17
CA LEU A 51 -7.83 -3.36 -14.83
C LEU A 51 -6.43 -3.52 -15.41
N GLY A 52 -5.64 -4.48 -14.93
CA GLY A 52 -4.28 -4.74 -15.41
C GLY A 52 -4.20 -4.96 -16.93
N PRO A 53 -5.06 -5.77 -17.55
CA PRO A 53 -5.07 -5.95 -19.01
C PRO A 53 -5.37 -4.68 -19.82
N ILE A 54 -6.02 -3.68 -19.20
CA ILE A 54 -6.33 -2.39 -19.82
C ILE A 54 -5.16 -1.42 -19.57
N ALA A 55 -4.62 -1.42 -18.35
CA ALA A 55 -3.64 -0.46 -17.87
C ALA A 55 -2.19 -0.78 -18.30
N LEU A 56 -1.89 -2.03 -18.66
CA LEU A 56 -0.52 -2.51 -18.90
C LEU A 56 -0.40 -3.32 -20.20
N PRO A 57 0.79 -3.35 -20.83
CA PRO A 57 1.11 -4.36 -21.83
C PRO A 57 0.96 -5.77 -21.26
N PHE A 58 0.42 -6.70 -22.05
CA PHE A 58 0.06 -8.04 -21.59
C PHE A 58 1.21 -8.80 -20.88
N THR A 59 2.43 -8.72 -21.44
CA THR A 59 3.61 -9.33 -20.82
C THR A 59 3.91 -8.74 -19.44
N LEU A 60 3.80 -7.42 -19.29
CA LEU A 60 4.06 -6.73 -18.02
C LEU A 60 3.00 -7.05 -16.97
N TYR A 61 1.74 -7.17 -17.40
CA TYR A 61 0.63 -7.64 -16.57
C TYR A 61 0.88 -9.03 -15.98
N LEU A 62 1.36 -9.99 -16.77
CA LEU A 62 1.71 -11.33 -16.27
C LEU A 62 2.89 -11.30 -15.29
N TRP A 63 3.92 -10.49 -15.58
CA TRP A 63 5.05 -10.32 -14.66
C TRP A 63 4.65 -9.66 -13.35
N GLY A 64 3.63 -8.80 -13.34
CA GLY A 64 3.09 -8.26 -12.09
C GLY A 64 2.50 -9.35 -11.19
N TRP A 65 1.81 -10.34 -11.75
CA TRP A 65 1.36 -11.50 -10.98
C TRP A 65 2.52 -12.36 -10.46
N ALA A 66 3.56 -12.56 -11.28
CA ALA A 66 4.77 -13.24 -10.83
C ALA A 66 5.45 -12.50 -9.66
N LEU A 67 5.53 -11.17 -9.74
CA LEU A 67 6.03 -10.31 -8.65
C LEU A 67 5.16 -10.43 -7.40
N GLY A 68 3.83 -10.38 -7.54
CA GLY A 68 2.90 -10.59 -6.43
C GLY A 68 3.07 -11.96 -5.76
N GLY A 69 3.25 -13.01 -6.55
CA GLY A 69 3.55 -14.36 -6.05
C GLY A 69 4.88 -14.43 -5.31
N ALA A 70 5.93 -13.83 -5.85
CA ALA A 70 7.25 -13.77 -5.19
C ALA A 70 7.17 -13.04 -3.84
N VAL A 71 6.49 -11.89 -3.79
CA VAL A 71 6.29 -11.12 -2.55
C VAL A 71 5.42 -11.90 -1.57
N LEU A 72 4.42 -12.66 -2.02
CA LEU A 72 3.63 -13.53 -1.16
C LEU A 72 4.48 -14.62 -0.50
N VAL A 73 5.34 -15.29 -1.27
CA VAL A 73 6.25 -16.31 -0.74
C VAL A 73 7.23 -15.71 0.26
N ALA A 74 7.87 -14.59 -0.08
CA ALA A 74 8.77 -13.88 0.82
C ALA A 74 8.05 -13.42 2.10
N GLY A 75 6.88 -12.80 1.97
CA GLY A 75 6.05 -12.36 3.08
C GLY A 75 5.60 -13.52 3.97
N PHE A 76 5.25 -14.67 3.38
CA PHE A 76 4.91 -15.87 4.14
C PHE A 76 6.09 -16.39 4.97
N ILE A 77 7.30 -16.41 4.41
CA ILE A 77 8.53 -16.81 5.13
C ILE A 77 8.77 -15.85 6.30
N VAL A 78 8.77 -14.54 6.06
CA VAL A 78 9.04 -13.50 7.07
C VAL A 78 7.98 -13.52 8.19
N THR A 79 6.70 -13.70 7.84
CA THR A 79 5.63 -13.85 8.83
C THR A 79 5.75 -15.15 9.63
N SER A 80 6.17 -16.25 9.00
CA SER A 80 6.39 -17.54 9.69
C SER A 80 7.53 -17.46 10.71
N LEU A 81 8.49 -16.56 10.49
CA LEU A 81 9.56 -16.25 11.44
C LEU A 81 9.12 -15.27 12.55
N GLY A 82 7.88 -14.77 12.53
CA GLY A 82 7.34 -13.84 13.52
C GLY A 82 7.84 -12.39 13.38
N LEU A 83 8.44 -12.03 12.25
CA LEU A 83 9.06 -10.73 12.04
C LEU A 83 8.07 -9.65 11.57
N VAL A 84 7.04 -10.04 10.81
CA VAL A 84 6.04 -9.13 10.20
C VAL A 84 4.65 -9.74 10.32
N GLY A 85 3.64 -8.89 10.54
CA GLY A 85 2.24 -9.29 10.64
C GLY A 85 1.73 -9.98 9.37
N ALA A 86 0.89 -11.00 9.54
CA ALA A 86 0.31 -11.73 8.40
C ALA A 86 -0.58 -10.86 7.50
N GLY A 87 -1.21 -9.83 8.07
CA GLY A 87 -2.00 -8.85 7.30
C GLY A 87 -1.12 -8.03 6.36
N ASP A 88 -0.01 -7.49 6.88
CA ASP A 88 0.94 -6.67 6.14
C ASP A 88 1.56 -7.43 4.98
N SER A 89 2.03 -8.66 5.21
CA SER A 89 2.60 -9.53 4.17
C SER A 89 1.62 -9.81 3.04
N LYS A 90 0.35 -10.09 3.37
CA LYS A 90 -0.71 -10.32 2.36
C LYS A 90 -1.03 -9.06 1.56
N PHE A 91 -1.10 -7.92 2.23
CA PHE A 91 -1.34 -6.65 1.55
C PHE A 91 -0.16 -6.24 0.67
N ALA A 92 1.07 -6.39 1.15
CA ALA A 92 2.30 -6.19 0.39
C ALA A 92 2.30 -7.03 -0.90
N ALA A 93 1.91 -8.31 -0.80
CA ALA A 93 1.78 -9.18 -1.95
C ALA A 93 0.70 -8.71 -2.95
N ALA A 94 -0.43 -8.18 -2.47
CA ALA A 94 -1.50 -7.69 -3.32
C ALA A 94 -1.19 -6.33 -3.98
N MET A 95 -0.39 -5.47 -3.34
CA MET A 95 0.04 -4.19 -3.93
C MET A 95 1.27 -4.34 -4.85
N ALA A 96 2.09 -5.37 -4.66
CA ALA A 96 3.31 -5.58 -5.44
C ALA A 96 3.11 -5.56 -6.98
N PRO A 97 2.06 -6.20 -7.57
CA PRO A 97 1.83 -6.17 -9.01
C PRO A 97 1.68 -4.75 -9.59
N PHE A 98 1.22 -3.79 -8.80
CA PHE A 98 1.03 -2.40 -9.25
C PHE A 98 2.35 -1.66 -9.46
N PHE A 99 3.45 -2.15 -8.90
CA PHE A 99 4.78 -1.57 -9.06
C PHE A 99 5.58 -2.19 -10.20
N ILE A 100 4.96 -3.08 -11.00
CA ILE A 100 5.69 -3.77 -12.06
C ILE A 100 6.25 -2.78 -13.08
N GLY A 101 7.55 -2.91 -13.40
CA GLY A 101 8.27 -1.97 -14.27
C GLY A 101 8.71 -0.67 -13.58
N GLY A 102 8.37 -0.46 -12.31
CA GLY A 102 8.81 0.68 -11.53
C GLY A 102 10.24 0.55 -10.99
N ASP A 103 10.86 1.68 -10.67
CA ASP A 103 12.18 1.71 -10.05
C ASP A 103 12.11 1.28 -8.57
N ALA A 104 12.78 0.17 -8.24
CA ALA A 104 12.77 -0.39 -6.89
C ALA A 104 13.38 0.55 -5.84
N SER A 105 14.41 1.33 -6.20
CA SER A 105 15.05 2.28 -5.28
C SER A 105 14.09 3.42 -4.93
N LEU A 106 13.35 3.92 -5.92
CA LEU A 106 12.31 4.93 -5.72
C LEU A 106 11.20 4.37 -4.82
N ILE A 107 10.71 3.16 -5.08
CA ILE A 107 9.63 2.54 -4.29
C ILE A 107 10.06 2.31 -2.84
N LEU A 108 11.29 1.83 -2.62
CA LEU A 108 11.85 1.63 -1.28
C LEU A 108 12.07 2.95 -0.54
N ALA A 109 12.58 3.98 -1.22
CA ALA A 109 12.73 5.32 -0.66
C ALA A 109 11.37 5.93 -0.30
N LEU A 110 10.37 5.75 -1.17
CA LEU A 110 9.01 6.20 -0.93
C LEU A 110 8.38 5.45 0.25
N PHE A 111 8.58 4.13 0.33
CA PHE A 111 8.12 3.33 1.47
C PHE A 111 8.74 3.80 2.79
N ALA A 112 10.05 4.03 2.82
CA ALA A 112 10.73 4.56 3.99
C ALA A 112 10.18 5.94 4.39
N GLY A 113 9.96 6.83 3.42
CA GLY A 113 9.35 8.14 3.64
C GLY A 113 7.91 8.03 4.16
N CYS A 114 7.11 7.15 3.58
CA CYS A 114 5.74 6.88 4.02
C CYS A 114 5.68 6.27 5.42
N LEU A 115 6.64 5.40 5.77
CA LEU A 115 6.74 4.82 7.11
C LEU A 115 7.03 5.89 8.17
N LEU A 116 8.03 6.74 7.91
CA LEU A 116 8.37 7.85 8.81
C LEU A 116 7.22 8.85 8.91
N GLY A 117 6.61 9.20 7.78
CA GLY A 117 5.44 10.09 7.72
C GLY A 117 4.25 9.52 8.47
N ALA A 118 3.88 8.27 8.19
CA ALA A 118 2.78 7.58 8.87
C ALA A 118 3.03 7.49 10.39
N PHE A 119 4.25 7.18 10.81
CA PHE A 119 4.62 7.16 12.22
C PHE A 119 4.49 8.54 12.86
N ALA A 120 5.07 9.58 12.24
CA ALA A 120 4.99 10.94 12.74
C ALA A 120 3.54 11.43 12.81
N THR A 121 2.75 11.24 11.76
CA THR A 121 1.32 11.58 11.71
C THR A 121 0.54 10.85 12.80
N HIS A 122 0.74 9.55 12.97
CA HIS A 122 0.07 8.79 14.03
C HIS A 122 0.37 9.35 15.42
N ARG A 123 1.65 9.68 15.70
CA ARG A 123 2.07 10.24 16.99
C ARG A 123 1.54 11.66 17.21
N LEU A 124 1.53 12.49 16.18
CA LEU A 124 0.97 13.85 16.25
C LEU A 124 -0.53 13.81 16.53
N PHE A 125 -1.30 12.99 15.81
CA PHE A 125 -2.74 12.89 16.01
C PHE A 125 -3.11 12.29 17.36
N ARG A 126 -2.29 11.37 17.88
CA ARG A 126 -2.44 10.86 19.26
C ARG A 126 -2.27 11.95 20.32
N ALA A 127 -1.44 12.96 20.05
CA ALA A 127 -1.19 14.06 20.99
C ALA A 127 -2.30 15.13 20.98
N ILE A 128 -3.22 15.11 20.01
CA ILE A 128 -4.33 16.05 19.92
C ILE A 128 -5.51 15.52 20.76
N PRO A 129 -5.87 16.13 21.91
CA PRO A 129 -6.88 15.56 22.81
C PRO A 129 -8.25 15.40 22.17
N ALA A 130 -8.68 16.36 21.34
CA ALA A 130 -9.96 16.30 20.64
C ALA A 130 -10.04 15.09 19.69
N PHE A 131 -8.98 14.84 18.91
CA PHE A 131 -8.93 13.71 17.99
C PHE A 131 -8.82 12.38 18.75
N ARG A 132 -7.93 12.31 19.75
CA ARG A 132 -7.73 11.13 20.59
C ARG A 132 -8.99 10.74 21.37
N GLY A 133 -9.79 11.72 21.78
CA GLY A 133 -11.09 11.52 22.43
C GLY A 133 -12.17 11.07 21.45
N ALA A 134 -12.24 11.66 20.25
CA ALA A 134 -13.21 11.28 19.22
C ALA A 134 -12.97 9.88 18.63
N THR A 135 -11.73 9.40 18.70
CA THR A 135 -11.30 8.07 18.23
C THR A 135 -10.89 7.18 19.39
N ALA A 136 -11.54 7.33 20.55
CA ALA A 136 -11.14 6.66 21.78
C ALA A 136 -11.07 5.14 21.66
N GLU A 137 -11.93 4.57 20.80
CA GLU A 137 -12.09 3.15 20.54
C GLU A 137 -11.06 2.55 19.57
N TRP A 138 -10.21 3.38 18.95
CA TRP A 138 -9.22 2.89 18.00
C TRP A 138 -8.09 2.15 18.73
N GLU A 139 -7.86 0.91 18.30
CA GLU A 139 -6.91 -0.01 18.93
C GLU A 139 -5.45 0.44 18.75
N SER A 140 -5.13 1.10 17.62
CA SER A 140 -3.76 1.55 17.33
C SER A 140 -3.22 2.57 18.33
N TRP A 141 -4.07 3.20 19.14
CA TRP A 141 -3.59 4.08 20.20
C TRP A 141 -2.91 3.32 21.32
N THR A 142 -3.36 2.13 21.67
CA THR A 142 -2.84 1.39 22.85
C THR A 142 -2.11 0.12 22.48
N HIS A 143 -2.22 -0.32 21.23
CA HIS A 143 -1.51 -1.50 20.74
C HIS A 143 0.01 -1.29 20.74
N LYS A 144 0.75 -2.38 20.96
CA LYS A 144 2.23 -2.39 20.96
C LYS A 144 2.82 -2.18 19.56
N ASP A 145 2.16 -2.77 18.56
CA ASP A 145 2.60 -2.76 17.17
C ASP A 145 2.05 -1.51 16.46
N PHE A 146 2.77 -1.08 15.42
CA PHE A 146 2.39 0.08 14.61
C PHE A 146 1.45 -0.34 13.46
N PRO A 147 0.39 0.43 13.15
CA PRO A 147 -0.50 0.17 12.02
C PRO A 147 0.21 0.40 10.67
N MET A 148 0.89 -0.64 10.18
CA MET A 148 1.67 -0.64 8.94
C MET A 148 0.82 -0.38 7.70
N GLY A 149 -0.48 -0.66 7.73
CA GLY A 149 -1.43 -0.38 6.67
C GLY A 149 -1.39 1.09 6.24
N LEU A 150 -1.18 2.03 7.17
CA LEU A 150 -1.06 3.46 6.83
C LEU A 150 0.19 3.75 5.96
N ALA A 151 1.32 3.11 6.26
CA ALA A 151 2.55 3.26 5.49
C ALA A 151 2.47 2.56 4.12
N LEU A 152 1.94 1.33 4.09
CA LEU A 152 1.81 0.53 2.86
C LEU A 152 0.84 1.21 1.86
N THR A 153 -0.33 1.63 2.34
CA THR A 153 -1.32 2.33 1.51
C THR A 153 -0.85 3.72 1.09
N GLY A 154 -0.11 4.42 1.96
CA GLY A 154 0.56 5.67 1.61
C GLY A 154 1.57 5.49 0.48
N THR A 155 2.39 4.43 0.55
CA THR A 155 3.38 4.11 -0.51
C THR A 155 2.69 3.86 -1.84
N LEU A 156 1.66 3.01 -1.86
CA LEU A 156 0.90 2.71 -3.07
C LEU A 156 0.24 3.97 -3.64
N SER A 157 -0.43 4.76 -2.79
CA SER A 157 -1.17 5.94 -3.24
C SER A 157 -0.23 7.04 -3.72
N PHE A 158 0.82 7.36 -2.97
CA PHE A 158 1.77 8.41 -3.33
C PHE A 158 2.61 8.05 -4.55
N TYR A 159 2.87 6.77 -4.83
CA TYR A 159 3.54 6.36 -6.05
C TYR A 159 2.75 6.77 -7.29
N PHE A 160 1.45 6.46 -7.33
CA PHE A 160 0.59 6.82 -8.45
C PHE A 160 0.17 8.29 -8.46
N ILE A 161 0.07 8.95 -7.29
CA ILE A 161 -0.14 10.40 -7.24
C ILE A 161 1.09 11.13 -7.79
N ALA A 162 2.31 10.71 -7.43
CA ALA A 162 3.53 11.28 -8.00
C ALA A 162 3.57 11.07 -9.51
N ALA A 163 3.21 9.89 -10.01
CA ALA A 163 3.07 9.65 -11.45
C ALA A 163 2.05 10.59 -12.10
N LEU A 164 0.89 10.81 -11.47
CA LEU A 164 -0.13 11.72 -12.01
C LEU A 164 0.38 13.16 -12.10
N LEU A 165 1.18 13.60 -11.12
CA LEU A 165 1.67 14.98 -11.04
C LEU A 165 2.90 15.24 -11.92
N PHE A 166 3.73 14.23 -12.16
CA PHE A 166 5.04 14.38 -12.82
C PHE A 166 5.16 13.67 -14.18
N SER A 167 4.19 12.85 -14.57
CA SER A 167 4.15 12.17 -15.88
C SER A 167 3.23 12.87 -16.90
N ALA A 168 2.84 14.12 -16.62
CA ALA A 168 2.06 14.99 -17.51
C ALA A 168 2.95 15.86 -18.40
#